data_AF-N6U6T2-F1
#
_entry.id   AF-N6U6T2-F1
#
_cell.length_a   1.000
_cell.length_b   1.000
_cell.length_c   1.000
_cell.angle_alpha   90.00
_cell.angle_beta   90.00
_cell.angle_gamma   90.00
#
_symmetry.space_group_name_H-M   'P 1'
#
loop_
_entity.id
_entity.type
_entity.pdbx_description
1 polymer ?
#
loop_
_entity_poly.entity_id
_entity_poly.type
_entity_poly.pdbx_seq_one_letter_code
_entity_poly.pdbx_strand_id
1 'polypeptide(L)'
;MVLGKFEYKVERQTTPTNMCWCCLTKEKNKCKARVVTTGNHVVIKRRDHNHEPTFKGECAMEPRRVIISYSNSKKRVGKRRQQVNDSPSDDDCTDLETRQ
;
A
#
# COMPACT_ATOMS: atom_id res chain seq x y z
N MET A 1 -6.81 10.35 12.25
CA MET A 1 -7.34 11.35 11.29
C MET A 1 -8.50 10.73 10.55
N VAL A 2 -9.59 11.47 10.35
CA VAL A 2 -10.71 11.05 9.50
C VAL A 2 -10.66 11.84 8.19
N LEU A 3 -10.79 11.15 7.05
CA LEU A 3 -10.87 11.78 5.74
C LEU A 3 -11.99 11.12 4.92
N GLY A 4 -13.04 11.88 4.64
CA GLY A 4 -14.25 11.35 4.04
C GLY A 4 -14.96 10.38 4.99
N LYS A 5 -15.09 9.11 4.59
CA LYS A 5 -15.76 8.05 5.39
C LYS A 5 -14.78 7.01 5.96
N PHE A 6 -13.49 7.32 5.99
CA PHE A 6 -12.45 6.38 6.42
C PHE A 6 -11.55 6.97 7.49
N GLU A 7 -11.12 6.11 8.40
CA GLU A 7 -10.21 6.44 9.48
C GLU A 7 -8.78 6.04 9.15
N TYR A 8 -7.86 6.91 9.56
CA TYR A 8 -6.44 6.76 9.34
C TYR A 8 -5.69 6.86 10.66
N LYS A 9 -4.73 5.95 10.84
CA LYS A 9 -3.76 5.95 11.95
C LYS A 9 -2.39 6.42 11.47
N VAL A 10 -1.62 7.03 12.37
CA VAL A 10 -0.23 7.43 12.08
C VAL A 10 0.58 6.15 11.85
N GLU A 11 1.23 6.06 10.69
CA GLU A 11 2.12 4.95 10.37
C GLU A 11 3.58 5.32 10.64
N ARG A 12 3.96 6.53 10.24
CA ARG A 12 5.33 7.02 10.40
C ARG A 12 5.34 8.53 10.42
N GLN A 13 6.02 9.10 11.40
CA GLN A 13 6.31 10.52 11.45
C GLN A 13 7.74 10.75 10.95
N THR A 14 7.91 11.62 9.96
CA THR A 14 9.25 11.97 9.43
C THR A 14 9.75 13.26 10.06
N THR A 15 8.88 14.26 10.16
CA THR A 15 9.13 15.52 10.86
C THR A 15 7.89 15.86 11.68
N PRO A 16 7.93 16.86 12.59
CA PRO A 16 6.75 17.31 13.33
C PRO A 16 5.58 17.70 12.42
N THR A 17 5.89 18.18 11.22
CA THR A 17 4.92 18.63 10.22
C THR A 17 4.63 17.60 9.13
N ASN A 18 5.47 16.57 8.96
CA ASN A 18 5.34 15.53 7.93
C ASN A 18 4.98 14.18 8.55
N MET A 19 3.69 13.85 8.50
CA MET A 19 3.16 12.61 9.04
C MET A 19 2.59 11.75 7.91
N CYS A 20 3.02 10.49 7.86
CA CYS A 20 2.45 9.47 6.99
C CYS A 20 1.37 8.71 7.77
N TRP A 21 0.19 8.62 7.17
CA TRP A 21 -0.95 7.93 7.73
C TRP A 21 -1.37 6.78 6.82
N CYS A 22 -1.82 5.70 7.44
CA CYS A 22 -2.36 4.54 6.77
C CYS A 22 -3.80 4.29 7.23
N CYS A 23 -4.60 3.63 6.40
CA CYS A 23 -5.94 3.23 6.80
C CYS A 23 -5.91 2.39 8.09
N LEU A 24 -6.88 2.62 8.97
CA LEU A 24 -7.03 1.89 10.23
C LEU A 24 -7.05 0.36 10.02
N THR A 25 -7.70 -0.10 8.95
CA THR A 25 -7.86 -1.53 8.61
C THR A 25 -6.66 -2.11 7.85
N LYS A 26 -5.51 -1.42 7.78
CA LYS A 26 -4.30 -1.92 7.10
C LYS A 26 -3.92 -3.34 7.56
N GLU A 27 -4.01 -3.64 8.86
CA GLU A 27 -3.65 -4.97 9.38
C GLU A 27 -4.75 -6.01 9.13
N LYS A 28 -6.01 -5.62 9.32
CA LYS A 28 -7.19 -6.47 9.21
C LYS A 28 -7.55 -6.82 7.76
N ASN A 29 -7.64 -5.81 6.89
CA ASN A 29 -8.10 -5.95 5.50
C ASN A 29 -6.95 -5.82 4.49
N LYS A 30 -5.69 -5.66 4.95
CA LYS A 30 -4.54 -5.38 4.07
C LYS A 30 -4.76 -4.15 3.17
N CYS A 31 -5.54 -3.18 3.64
CA CYS A 31 -5.84 -1.96 2.92
C CYS A 31 -4.58 -1.16 2.63
N LYS A 32 -4.47 -0.63 1.41
CA LYS A 32 -3.29 0.09 0.90
C LYS A 32 -3.49 1.60 0.84
N ALA A 33 -4.63 2.11 1.30
CA ALA A 33 -4.90 3.54 1.32
C ALA A 33 -3.90 4.25 2.25
N ARG A 34 -3.31 5.33 1.73
CA ARG A 34 -2.28 6.12 2.41
C ARG A 34 -2.43 7.59 2.09
N VAL A 35 -2.14 8.40 3.09
CA VAL A 35 -2.18 9.86 3.02
C VAL A 35 -0.99 10.43 3.78
N VAL A 36 -0.47 11.56 3.31
CA VAL A 36 0.64 12.25 3.95
C VAL A 36 0.17 13.65 4.26
N THR A 37 0.33 14.09 5.51
CA THR A 37 0.09 15.47 5.89
C THR A 37 1.41 16.21 5.98
N THR A 38 1.47 17.41 5.40
CA THR A 38 2.61 18.33 5.44
C THR A 38 2.10 19.70 5.86
N GLY A 39 2.23 20.04 7.14
CA GLY A 39 1.65 21.28 7.68
C GLY A 39 0.14 21.31 7.49
N ASN A 40 -0.37 22.28 6.72
CA ASN A 40 -1.81 22.42 6.41
C ASN A 40 -2.24 21.74 5.09
N HIS A 41 -1.36 20.94 4.48
CA HIS A 41 -1.62 20.20 3.25
C HIS A 41 -1.82 18.72 3.53
N VAL A 42 -2.82 18.12 2.91
CA VAL A 42 -3.07 16.67 2.91
C VAL A 42 -2.87 16.15 1.49
N VAL A 43 -1.85 15.31 1.30
CA VAL A 43 -1.55 14.65 0.03
C VAL A 43 -2.04 13.22 0.07
N ILE A 44 -3.07 12.91 -0.72
CA ILE A 44 -3.58 11.54 -0.86
C ILE A 44 -2.64 10.76 -1.77
N LYS A 45 -1.99 9.72 -1.22
CA LYS A 45 -1.07 8.84 -1.97
C LYS A 45 -1.81 7.69 -2.64
N ARG A 46 -2.74 7.07 -1.91
CA ARG A 46 -3.64 6.02 -2.41
C ARG A 46 -5.01 6.23 -1.82
N ARG A 47 -6.02 6.39 -2.67
CA ARG A 47 -7.41 6.64 -2.28
C ARG A 47 -8.25 5.37 -2.16
N ASP A 48 -7.83 4.29 -2.81
CA ASP A 48 -8.64 3.08 -2.94
C ASP A 48 -8.60 2.24 -1.67
N HIS A 49 -9.78 1.91 -1.16
CA HIS A 49 -10.01 1.06 0.00
C HIS A 49 -10.66 -0.26 -0.47
N ASN A 50 -10.33 -1.35 0.19
CA ASN A 50 -10.84 -2.69 -0.11
C ASN A 50 -11.79 -3.21 0.99
N HIS A 51 -12.46 -2.29 1.66
CA HIS A 51 -13.35 -2.57 2.78
C HIS A 51 -14.40 -1.46 2.87
N GLU A 52 -15.44 -1.73 3.64
CA GLU A 52 -16.51 -0.77 3.90
C GLU A 52 -16.00 0.43 4.71
N PRO A 53 -16.68 1.58 4.60
CA PRO A 53 -16.35 2.78 5.39
C PRO A 53 -16.32 2.50 6.88
N THR A 54 -15.22 2.86 7.55
CA THR A 54 -15.09 2.66 9.01
C THR A 54 -15.73 3.79 9.81
N PHE A 55 -15.79 4.99 9.23
CA PHE A 55 -16.33 6.16 9.89
C PHE A 55 -17.82 6.32 9.61
N LYS A 56 -18.64 6.35 10.67
CA LYS A 56 -20.11 6.42 10.59
C LYS A 56 -20.71 7.84 10.75
N GLY A 57 -19.88 8.87 10.92
CA GLY A 57 -20.34 10.27 10.93
C GLY A 57 -20.32 10.98 12.28
N GLU A 58 -19.99 10.28 13.36
CA GLU A 58 -19.88 10.86 14.70
C GLU A 58 -18.40 11.11 15.05
N CYS A 59 -17.93 12.33 14.79
CA CYS A 59 -16.65 12.82 15.32
C CYS A 59 -16.96 14.05 16.17
N ALA A 60 -16.69 13.98 17.47
CA ALA A 60 -16.77 15.13 18.38
C ALA A 60 -15.63 16.14 18.19
N MET A 61 -14.93 16.10 17.06
CA MET A 61 -13.78 16.95 16.74
C MET A 61 -14.16 17.98 15.69
N GLU A 62 -13.76 19.23 15.90
CA GLU A 62 -13.96 20.31 14.93
C GLU A 62 -13.23 20.02 13.61
N PRO A 63 -13.91 20.21 12.45
CA PRO A 63 -13.29 19.99 11.14
C PRO A 63 -12.18 21.02 10.89
N ARG A 64 -10.97 20.54 10.61
CA ARG A 64 -9.84 21.41 10.26
C ARG A 64 -9.84 21.71 8.76
N ARG A 65 -9.80 23.00 8.40
CA ARG A 65 -9.62 23.42 6.99
C ARG A 65 -8.20 23.11 6.53
N VAL A 66 -8.09 22.21 5.56
CA VAL A 66 -6.82 21.78 4.96
C VAL A 66 -6.94 21.79 3.45
N ILE A 67 -5.80 21.95 2.77
CA ILE A 67 -5.75 21.84 1.31
C ILE A 67 -5.49 20.37 0.98
N ILE A 68 -6.42 19.75 0.24
CA ILE A 68 -6.31 18.36 -0.19
C ILE A 68 -5.76 18.33 -1.62
N SER A 69 -4.68 17.57 -1.83
CA SER A 69 -4.11 17.29 -3.14
C SER A 69 -3.91 15.79 -3.34
N TYR A 70 -3.73 15.36 -4.59
CA TYR A 70 -3.46 13.97 -4.95
C TYR A 70 -2.05 13.86 -5.48
N SER A 71 -1.30 12.83 -5.06
CA SER A 71 -0.02 12.57 -5.71
C SER A 71 -0.26 12.15 -7.14
N ASN A 72 0.33 12.87 -8.09
CA ASN A 72 0.28 12.57 -9.52
C ASN A 72 1.16 11.34 -9.82
N SER A 73 0.73 10.18 -9.36
CA SER A 73 1.37 8.90 -9.65
C SER A 73 1.08 8.56 -11.11
N LYS A 74 1.88 9.12 -12.04
CA LYS A 74 1.88 8.68 -13.44
C LYS A 74 1.98 7.15 -13.42
N LYS A 75 0.93 6.46 -13.85
CA LYS A 75 0.95 5.00 -14.01
C LYS A 75 2.13 4.70 -14.91
N ARG A 76 3.20 4.07 -14.40
CA ARG A 76 4.20 3.47 -15.27
C ARG A 76 3.44 2.43 -16.10
N VAL A 77 3.22 2.72 -17.37
CA VAL A 77 2.75 1.73 -18.35
C VAL A 77 3.66 0.53 -18.21
N GLY A 78 3.07 -0.63 -17.86
CA GLY A 78 3.81 -1.81 -17.46
C GLY A 78 4.75 -2.29 -18.55
N LYS A 79 6.01 -2.54 -18.18
CA LYS A 79 6.91 -3.36 -19.00
C LYS A 79 6.46 -4.81 -18.78
N ARG A 80 5.80 -5.40 -19.78
CA ARG A 80 5.40 -6.83 -19.82
C ARG A 80 6.60 -7.69 -19.41
N ARG A 81 6.41 -8.55 -18.40
CA ARG A 81 7.30 -9.68 -18.11
C ARG A 81 7.12 -10.70 -19.23
N GLN A 82 8.17 -11.02 -19.98
CA GLN A 82 8.24 -12.27 -20.73
C GLN A 82 8.61 -13.38 -19.74
N GLN A 83 7.72 -14.35 -19.58
CA GLN A 83 8.05 -15.66 -19.04
C GLN A 83 8.80 -16.40 -20.15
N VAL A 84 10.05 -16.76 -19.91
CA VAL A 84 10.70 -17.84 -20.64
C VAL A 84 10.57 -19.08 -19.76
N ASN A 85 9.80 -20.04 -20.26
CA ASN A 85 9.77 -21.38 -19.75
C ASN A 85 10.93 -22.10 -20.45
N ASP A 86 11.97 -22.46 -19.72
CA ASP A 86 12.93 -23.46 -20.17
C ASP A 86 13.13 -24.42 -18.99
N SER A 87 12.53 -25.61 -19.14
CA SER A 87 12.79 -26.77 -18.32
C SER A 87 14.18 -27.32 -18.69
N PRO A 88 15.10 -27.54 -17.74
CA PRO A 88 16.24 -28.39 -17.99
C PRO A 88 15.89 -29.82 -17.55
N SER A 89 15.64 -30.64 -18.57
CA SER A 89 16.17 -32.00 -18.78
C SER A 89 16.63 -32.81 -17.57
N ASP A 90 16.09 -34.03 -17.52
CA ASP A 90 16.41 -35.14 -16.63
C ASP A 90 17.92 -35.42 -16.51
N ASP A 91 18.47 -35.24 -15.31
CA ASP A 91 19.73 -35.87 -14.91
C ASP A 91 19.44 -37.33 -14.50
N ASP A 92 19.52 -38.23 -15.49
CA ASP A 92 19.63 -39.67 -15.31
C ASP A 92 20.99 -39.98 -14.65
N CYS A 93 20.98 -40.26 -13.35
CA CYS A 93 22.16 -40.69 -12.60
C CYS A 93 21.88 -42.06 -11.97
N THR A 94 22.13 -43.12 -12.74
CA THR A 94 22.41 -44.44 -12.20
C THR A 94 23.46 -45.14 -13.05
N ASP A 95 24.69 -45.26 -12.53
CA ASP A 95 25.51 -46.44 -12.81
C ASP A 95 26.16 -46.88 -11.50
N LEU A 96 25.62 -47.96 -10.96
CA LEU A 96 26.18 -48.75 -9.87
C LEU A 96 26.96 -49.91 -10.49
N GLU A 97 28.24 -49.94 -10.11
CA GLU A 97 29.01 -51.15 -9.76
C GLU A 97 29.57 -52.09 -10.84
N THR A 98 30.91 -52.17 -10.78
CA THR A 98 31.71 -53.40 -10.62
C THR A 98 32.05 -54.20 -11.87
N ARG A 99 33.36 -54.24 -12.20
CA ARG A 99 34.16 -55.46 -12.43
C ARG A 99 35.59 -55.14 -12.93
N GLN A 100 36.59 -55.36 -12.07
CA GLN A 100 37.66 -56.36 -12.24
C GLN A 100 38.63 -56.32 -11.05
#